data_AF-A0A497YJP1-F1
#
_entry.id   AF-A0A497YJP1-F1
#
_cell.length_a   1.000
_cell.length_b   1.000
_cell.length_c   1.000
_cell.angle_alpha   90.00
_cell.angle_beta   90.00
_cell.angle_gamma   90.00
#
_symmetry.space_group_name_H-M   'P 1'
#
loop_
_entity.id
_entity.type
_entity.pdbx_description
1 polymer ?
#
loop_
_entity_poly.entity_id
_entity_poly.type
_entity_poly.pdbx_seq_one_letter_code
_entity_poly.pdbx_strand_id
1 'polypeptide(L)'
;MFGKYSMGLIVLGSLLLMFNRLMSGYSEPLALIGFLLLFAAAGAVFIAVLKREPGQLKVWSLSVFFVILFVITWAEPFEILRLMTWLKNI
;
A
#
# COMPACT_ATOMS: atom_id res chain seq x y z
N MET A 1 2.82 15.61 -10.83
CA MET A 1 3.25 15.70 -9.41
C MET A 1 2.70 14.54 -8.60
N PHE A 2 1.44 14.16 -8.79
CA PHE A 2 0.78 13.08 -8.05
C PHE A 2 1.48 11.71 -8.19
N GLY A 3 2.10 11.41 -9.35
CA GLY A 3 2.87 10.18 -9.53
C GLY A 3 4.10 10.05 -8.62
N LYS A 4 4.78 11.17 -8.29
CA LYS A 4 5.94 11.15 -7.37
C LYS A 4 5.50 10.90 -5.92
N TYR A 5 4.40 11.53 -5.50
CA TYR A 5 3.82 11.32 -4.18
C TYR A 5 3.32 9.89 -4.01
N SER A 6 2.68 9.32 -5.04
CA SER A 6 2.25 7.93 -4.99
C SER A 6 3.42 6.96 -4.84
N MET A 7 4.51 7.12 -5.60
CA MET A 7 5.72 6.31 -5.42
C MET A 7 6.26 6.37 -3.98
N GLY A 8 6.33 7.57 -3.40
CA GLY A 8 6.75 7.72 -2.00
C GLY A 8 5.85 6.96 -1.03
N LEU A 9 4.53 7.07 -1.19
CA LEU A 9 3.54 6.38 -0.35
C LEU A 9 3.59 4.85 -0.53
N ILE A 10 3.81 4.37 -1.75
CA ILE A 10 3.98 2.94 -2.05
C ILE A 10 5.20 2.38 -1.32
N VAL A 11 6.35 3.07 -1.41
CA VAL A 11 7.59 2.65 -0.75
C VAL A 11 7.44 2.69 0.77
N LEU A 12 6.85 3.76 1.32
CA LEU A 12 6.61 3.86 2.77
C LEU A 12 5.64 2.79 3.28
N GLY A 13 4.50 2.60 2.61
CA GLY A 13 3.50 1.61 3.00
C GLY A 13 4.05 0.19 2.96
N SER A 14 4.78 -0.16 1.89
CA SER A 14 5.42 -1.47 1.78
C SER A 14 6.53 -1.69 2.81
N LEU A 15 7.37 -0.69 3.10
CA LEU A 15 8.38 -0.78 4.15
C LEU A 15 7.77 -0.98 5.54
N LEU A 16 6.67 -0.27 5.86
CA LEU A 16 5.95 -0.44 7.12
C LEU A 16 5.40 -1.85 7.29
N LEU A 17 4.78 -2.41 6.24
CA LEU A 17 4.28 -3.79 6.27
C LEU A 17 5.42 -4.80 6.41
N MET A 18 6.51 -4.61 5.65
CA MET A 18 7.68 -5.47 5.73
C MET A 18 8.33 -5.42 7.11
N PHE A 19 8.46 -4.23 7.69
CA PHE A 19 8.99 -4.04 9.03
C PHE A 19 8.08 -4.67 10.10
N ASN A 20 6.76 -4.51 9.97
CA ASN A 20 5.79 -5.12 10.88
C ASN A 20 5.91 -6.66 10.90
N ARG A 21 6.22 -7.27 9.76
CA ARG A 21 6.44 -8.73 9.66
C ARG A 21 7.77 -9.20 10.22
N LEU A 22 8.81 -8.35 10.19
CA LEU A 22 10.13 -8.68 10.75
C LEU A 22 10.16 -8.57 12.28
N MET A 23 9.20 -7.86 12.89
CA MET A 23 9.07 -7.80 14.34
C MET A 23 8.56 -9.13 14.91
N SER A 24 9.13 -9.56 16.04
CA SER A 24 8.70 -10.76 16.76
C SER A 24 7.27 -10.67 17.31
N GLY A 25 6.74 -9.45 17.45
CA GLY A 25 5.35 -9.17 17.77
C GLY A 25 4.69 -8.46 16.59
N TYR A 26 3.76 -9.14 15.92
CA TYR A 26 2.95 -8.53 14.86
C TYR A 26 2.10 -7.40 15.47
N SER A 27 2.25 -6.18 14.96
CA SER A 27 1.48 -5.03 15.44
C SER A 27 0.35 -4.72 14.47
N GLU A 28 -0.89 -5.06 14.85
CA GLU A 28 -2.08 -4.76 14.04
C GLU A 28 -2.24 -3.27 13.68
N PRO A 29 -1.99 -2.30 14.59
CA PRO A 29 -2.06 -0.87 14.25
C PRO A 29 -1.06 -0.46 13.17
N LEU A 30 0.15 -1.04 13.21
CA LEU A 30 1.22 -0.72 12.28
C LEU A 30 0.92 -1.26 10.88
N ALA A 31 0.39 -2.49 10.80
CA ALA A 31 -0.14 -3.05 9.57
C ALA A 31 -1.27 -2.19 9.00
N LEU A 32 -2.22 -1.76 9.84
CA LEU A 32 -3.34 -0.90 9.40
C LEU A 32 -2.85 0.42 8.78
N ILE A 33 -1.86 1.07 9.40
CA ILE A 33 -1.23 2.29 8.84
C ILE A 33 -0.56 2.00 7.49
N GLY A 34 0.15 0.87 7.37
CA GLY A 34 0.77 0.44 6.11
C GLY A 34 -0.25 0.25 4.98
N PHE A 35 -1.37 -0.41 5.26
CA PHE A 35 -2.46 -0.58 4.29
C PHE A 35 -3.15 0.75 3.93
N LEU A 36 -3.36 1.65 4.90
CA LEU A 36 -3.94 2.98 4.63
C LEU A 36 -3.03 3.82 3.72
N LEU A 37 -1.71 3.76 3.92
CA LEU A 37 -0.72 4.40 3.05
C LEU A 37 -0.79 3.86 1.63
N LEU A 38 -0.88 2.54 1.45
CA LEU A 38 -1.06 1.93 0.13
C LEU A 38 -2.38 2.34 -0.51
N PHE A 39 -3.46 2.42 0.26
CA PHE A 39 -4.77 2.86 -0.23
C PHE A 39 -4.75 4.33 -0.68
N ALA A 40 -4.10 5.20 0.10
CA ALA A 40 -3.86 6.60 -0.28
C ALA A 40 -3.00 6.71 -1.55
N ALA A 41 -1.97 5.86 -1.67
CA ALA A 41 -1.13 5.79 -2.86
C ALA A 41 -1.93 5.40 -4.10
N ALA A 42 -2.85 4.44 -3.96
CA ALA A 42 -3.77 4.02 -5.01
C ALA A 42 -4.60 5.20 -5.51
N GLY A 43 -5.25 5.93 -4.57
CA GLY A 43 -6.03 7.12 -4.87
C GLY A 43 -5.20 8.17 -5.61
N ALA A 44 -3.96 8.41 -5.19
CA ALA A 44 -3.05 9.34 -5.85
C ALA A 44 -2.68 8.89 -7.28
N VAL A 45 -2.48 7.59 -7.55
CA VAL A 45 -2.27 7.08 -8.91
C VAL A 45 -3.50 7.32 -9.78
N PHE A 46 -4.70 6.97 -9.29
CA PHE A 46 -5.95 7.17 -10.04
C PHE A 46 -6.17 8.65 -10.37
N ILE A 47 -5.94 9.56 -9.42
CA ILE A 47 -6.00 11.00 -9.65
C ILE A 47 -4.97 11.45 -10.71
N ALA A 48 -3.75 10.92 -10.71
CA ALA A 48 -2.74 11.23 -11.71
C ALA A 48 -3.13 10.77 -13.13
N VAL A 49 -3.83 9.64 -13.22
CA VAL A 49 -4.40 9.11 -14.48
C VAL A 49 -5.54 10.02 -14.94
N LEU A 50 -6.51 10.32 -14.07
CA LEU A 50 -7.66 11.18 -14.37
C LEU A 50 -7.25 12.59 -14.79
N LYS A 51 -6.25 13.19 -14.12
CA LYS A 51 -5.71 14.51 -14.46
C LYS A 51 -4.86 14.54 -15.72
N ARG A 52 -4.70 13.42 -16.44
CA ARG A 52 -3.92 13.31 -17.68
C ARG A 52 -2.53 13.98 -17.61
N GLU A 53 -1.83 13.92 -16.47
CA GLU A 53 -0.45 14.43 -16.36
C GLU A 53 0.44 13.92 -17.52
N PRO A 54 1.36 14.70 -18.10
CA PRO A 54 2.28 14.14 -19.08
C PRO A 54 3.33 13.26 -18.39
N GLY A 55 3.66 12.10 -18.96
CA GLY A 55 4.80 11.28 -18.56
C GLY A 55 4.49 9.80 -18.30
N GLN A 56 5.46 8.94 -18.62
CA GLN A 56 5.37 7.49 -18.41
C GLN A 56 5.32 7.11 -16.91
N LEU A 57 5.73 8.02 -16.01
CA LEU A 57 5.87 7.78 -14.57
C LEU A 57 4.59 7.25 -13.91
N LYS A 58 3.40 7.57 -14.44
CA LYS A 58 2.13 7.05 -13.91
C LYS A 58 1.89 5.59 -14.25
N VAL A 59 2.25 5.18 -15.47
CA VAL A 59 2.10 3.80 -15.91
C VAL A 59 3.02 2.93 -15.06
N TRP A 60 4.27 3.36 -14.88
CA TRP A 60 5.22 2.73 -13.96
C TRP A 60 4.69 2.69 -12.52
N SER A 61 4.17 3.80 -11.98
CA SER A 61 3.63 3.83 -10.62
C SER A 61 2.41 2.92 -10.45
N LEU A 62 1.53 2.83 -11.46
CA LEU A 62 0.38 1.93 -11.45
C LEU A 62 0.83 0.47 -11.50
N SER A 63 1.77 0.13 -12.39
CA SER A 63 2.34 -1.22 -12.48
C SER A 63 3.01 -1.64 -11.19
N VAL A 64 3.86 -0.79 -10.61
CA VAL A 64 4.54 -1.07 -9.33
C VAL A 64 3.52 -1.24 -8.20
N PHE A 65 2.46 -0.43 -8.16
CA PHE A 65 1.39 -0.57 -7.20
C PHE A 65 0.72 -1.95 -7.27
N PHE A 66 0.33 -2.39 -8.48
CA PHE A 66 -0.29 -3.71 -8.66
C PHE A 66 0.66 -4.87 -8.33
N VAL A 67 1.94 -4.76 -8.69
CA VAL A 67 2.95 -5.79 -8.34
C VAL A 67 3.10 -5.90 -6.83
N ILE A 68 3.18 -4.79 -6.11
CA ILE A 68 3.29 -4.81 -4.65
C ILE A 68 2.03 -5.38 -3.99
N LEU A 69 0.84 -4.99 -4.46
CA LEU A 69 -0.40 -5.60 -3.98
C LEU A 69 -0.41 -7.11 -4.22
N PHE A 70 -0.01 -7.56 -5.41
CA PHE A 70 0.07 -8.98 -5.72
C PHE A 70 1.02 -9.71 -4.76
N VAL A 71 2.21 -9.15 -4.49
CA VAL A 71 3.17 -9.74 -3.53
C VAL A 71 2.60 -9.80 -2.13
N ILE A 72 1.90 -8.76 -1.67
CA ILE A 72 1.28 -8.73 -0.33
C ILE A 72 0.20 -9.81 -0.23
N THR A 73 -0.72 -9.85 -1.20
CA THR A 73 -1.80 -10.85 -1.25
C THR A 73 -1.26 -12.27 -1.40
N TRP A 74 -0.17 -12.47 -2.13
CA TRP A 74 0.47 -13.77 -2.26
C TRP A 74 1.15 -14.23 -0.98
N ALA A 75 1.89 -13.33 -0.32
CA ALA A 75 2.63 -13.66 0.88
C ALA A 75 1.71 -13.92 2.08
N GLU A 76 0.68 -13.11 2.28
CA GLU A 76 -0.30 -13.29 3.36
C GLU A 76 -1.71 -12.91 2.89
N PRO A 77 -2.44 -13.85 2.25
CA PRO A 77 -3.78 -13.56 1.71
C PRO A 77 -4.80 -13.19 2.78
N PHE A 78 -4.55 -13.59 4.04
CA PHE A 78 -5.46 -13.37 5.17
C PHE A 78 -5.08 -12.19 6.06
N GLU A 79 -4.05 -11.41 5.72
CA GLU A 79 -3.60 -10.27 6.53
C GLU A 79 -4.72 -9.22 6.69
N ILE A 80 -5.48 -8.97 5.63
CA ILE A 80 -6.64 -8.07 5.65
C ILE A 80 -7.75 -8.61 6.57
N LEU A 81 -8.01 -9.92 6.56
CA LEU A 81 -9.01 -10.53 7.46
C LEU A 81 -8.57 -10.43 8.94
N ARG A 82 -7.27 -10.61 9.21
CA ARG A 82 -6.71 -10.42 10.55
C ARG A 82 -6.90 -8.99 11.05
N LEU A 83 -6.68 -8.00 10.18
CA LEU A 83 -6.93 -6.60 10.51
C LEU A 83 -8.41 -6.33 10.77
N MET A 84 -9.31 -6.87 9.95
CA MET A 84 -10.77 -6.71 10.13
C MET A 84 -11.26 -7.34 11.42
N THR A 85 -10.74 -8.52 11.78
CA THR A 85 -11.10 -9.21 13.03
C THR A 85 -10.58 -8.48 14.25
N TRP A 86 -9.34 -7.98 14.21
CA TRP A 86 -8.79 -7.13 15.27
C TRP A 86 -9.61 -5.85 15.43
N LEU A 87 -9.89 -5.13 14.34
CA LEU A 87 -10.67 -3.88 14.37
C LEU A 87 -12.09 -4.08 14.93
N LYS A 88 -12.71 -5.23 14.65
CA LYS A 88 -14.01 -5.61 15.22
C LYS A 88 -13.95 -5.87 16.73
N ASN A 89 -12.78 -6.28 17.23
CA ASN A 89 -12.57 -6.70 18.61
C ASN A 89 -11.98 -5.59 19.51
N ILE A 90 -11.82 -4.37 18.97
CA ILE A 90 -11.57 -3.12 19.75
C ILE A 90 -12.89 -2.64 20.34
#